data_AF-A0A935ZTP1-F1
#
_entry.id   AF-A0A935ZTP1-F1
#
_cell.length_a   1.000
_cell.length_b   1.000
_cell.length_c   1.000
_cell.angle_alpha   90.00
_cell.angle_beta   90.00
_cell.angle_gamma   90.00
#
_symmetry.space_group_name_H-M   'P 1'
#
loop_
_entity.id
_entity.type
_entity.pdbx_description
1 polymer ?
#
loop_
_entity_poly.entity_id
_entity_poly.type
_entity_poly.pdbx_seq_one_letter_code
_entity_poly.pdbx_strand_id
1 'polypeptide(L)'
;MPARMALALVIRLAPAVAPAPTPTPTATAEGAPTSAVPSPTAFEWIAPDGCPDATFARASVEHYAGRSLADTAAVLHAARAEIVAQAQGDFRLRLELEVAAGTPVQRTLRDESCRVLAETAALMIAVTIDPLAATRVGTLPEPAPTRAPTPEPPPVEPPKPPATKPSTPPGPPTRSCDAGPALRRTGVTDRRPCVGLEARAGLQLGLLPTAIGPGVAITLALAWPRLRIELGGSHWFRRPARTGDDRNRGGDLQLSAGSLGACARLRHRAHEFPLCGGAEVGALVGRGVGIAVPRREQLLWLAAWAGPRWMWSVHRRVALLADVDVVVPMARYRFEVGGLGVVHRVDPVGGRVHLGLGIRL
;
A
#
# COMPACT_ATOMS: atom_id res chain seq x y z
N MET A 1 33.46 33.22 8.70
CA MET A 1 33.35 31.88 8.11
C MET A 1 31.96 31.34 8.38
N PRO A 2 31.11 31.24 7.35
CA PRO A 2 30.59 29.92 6.98
C PRO A 2 30.66 29.68 5.47
N ALA A 3 31.11 28.49 5.08
CA ALA A 3 31.33 28.08 3.71
C ALA A 3 29.99 27.82 3.00
N ARG A 4 29.71 28.61 1.95
CA ARG A 4 28.67 28.33 0.97
C ARG A 4 29.21 27.29 -0.01
N MET A 5 28.75 26.06 0.11
CA MET A 5 29.04 25.00 -0.84
C MET A 5 28.11 25.16 -2.05
N ALA A 6 28.60 25.83 -3.09
CA ALA A 6 27.92 25.97 -4.37
C ALA A 6 28.19 24.71 -5.21
N LEU A 7 27.18 23.85 -5.36
CA LEU A 7 27.24 22.72 -6.29
C LEU A 7 26.83 23.25 -7.67
N ALA A 8 27.81 23.55 -8.52
CA ALA A 8 27.61 23.93 -9.90
C ALA A 8 27.29 22.68 -10.73
N LEU A 9 26.04 22.52 -11.16
CA LEU A 9 25.64 21.49 -12.12
C LEU A 9 25.85 22.04 -13.54
N VAL A 10 26.81 21.45 -14.25
CA VAL A 10 27.12 21.75 -15.66
C VAL A 10 26.00 21.19 -16.54
N ILE A 11 25.17 22.06 -17.11
CA ILE A 11 24.19 21.72 -18.14
C ILE A 11 24.91 21.75 -19.49
N ARG A 12 25.08 20.59 -20.14
CA ARG A 12 25.52 20.51 -21.54
C ARG A 12 24.37 20.96 -22.44
N LEU A 13 24.55 22.08 -23.14
CA LEU A 13 23.71 22.49 -24.27
C LEU A 13 23.94 21.54 -25.44
N ALA A 14 22.88 20.87 -25.91
CA ALA A 14 22.83 20.25 -27.22
C ALA A 14 22.35 21.28 -28.27
N PRO A 15 22.88 21.27 -29.50
CA PRO A 15 22.56 22.26 -30.51
C PRO A 15 21.11 22.12 -31.01
N ALA A 16 20.49 23.26 -31.29
CA ALA A 16 19.16 23.38 -31.87
C ALA A 16 19.13 22.75 -33.26
N VAL A 17 18.36 21.66 -33.41
CA VAL A 17 17.99 21.11 -34.72
C VAL A 17 16.76 21.88 -35.20
N ALA A 18 16.86 22.48 -36.38
CA ALA A 18 15.77 23.21 -37.03
C ALA A 18 14.58 22.29 -37.32
N PRO A 19 13.32 22.75 -37.15
CA PRO A 19 12.14 21.94 -37.47
C PRO A 19 11.97 21.80 -38.99
N ALA A 20 11.78 20.56 -39.45
CA ALA A 20 11.38 20.23 -40.81
C ALA A 20 9.93 20.69 -41.11
N PRO A 21 9.57 20.99 -42.37
CA PRO A 21 8.23 21.43 -42.74
C PRO A 21 7.20 20.31 -42.61
N THR A 22 6.07 20.63 -41.98
CA THR A 22 4.86 19.79 -41.85
C THR A 22 4.21 19.52 -43.22
N PRO A 23 3.84 18.27 -43.54
CA PRO A 23 2.97 17.98 -44.68
C PRO A 23 1.50 18.30 -44.35
N THR A 24 0.83 18.91 -45.32
CA THR A 24 -0.60 19.24 -45.35
C THR A 24 -1.47 17.97 -45.31
N PRO A 25 -2.55 17.90 -44.51
CA PRO A 25 -3.46 16.78 -44.54
C PRO A 25 -4.42 16.88 -45.74
N THR A 26 -4.31 15.91 -46.65
CA THR A 26 -5.31 15.65 -47.69
C THR A 26 -6.54 15.03 -47.05
N ALA A 27 -7.70 15.67 -47.22
CA ALA A 27 -8.98 15.14 -46.82
C ALA A 27 -9.34 13.92 -47.68
N THR A 28 -9.52 12.76 -47.05
CA THR A 28 -10.10 11.57 -47.67
C THR A 28 -11.43 11.28 -47.00
N ALA A 29 -12.39 10.95 -47.86
CA ALA A 29 -13.81 10.82 -47.64
C ALA A 29 -14.22 9.92 -46.48
N GLU A 30 -15.33 10.35 -45.88
CA GLU A 30 -16.14 9.73 -44.85
C GLU A 30 -16.68 8.36 -45.32
N GLY A 31 -16.09 7.29 -44.77
CA GLY A 31 -16.67 5.95 -44.80
C GLY A 31 -17.53 5.75 -43.56
N ALA A 32 -18.81 5.42 -43.76
CA ALA A 32 -19.77 5.11 -42.71
C ALA A 32 -19.22 4.08 -41.70
N PRO A 33 -19.53 4.18 -40.39
CA PRO A 33 -19.13 3.19 -39.42
C PRO A 33 -19.92 1.89 -39.68
N THR A 34 -19.30 0.95 -40.37
CA THR A 34 -19.66 -0.47 -40.27
C THR A 34 -19.53 -0.85 -38.79
N SER A 35 -20.64 -1.27 -38.18
CA SER A 35 -20.66 -1.82 -36.83
C SER A 35 -19.54 -2.86 -36.68
N ALA A 36 -18.47 -2.49 -35.98
CA ALA A 36 -17.36 -3.37 -35.71
C ALA A 36 -17.86 -4.44 -34.72
N VAL A 37 -18.07 -5.65 -35.23
CA VAL A 37 -18.17 -6.82 -34.38
C VAL A 37 -16.85 -6.90 -33.61
N PRO A 38 -16.84 -6.91 -32.27
CA PRO A 38 -15.60 -7.00 -31.52
C PRO A 38 -14.89 -8.30 -31.92
N SER A 39 -13.66 -8.18 -32.41
CA SER A 39 -12.83 -9.33 -32.77
C SER A 39 -12.56 -10.15 -31.51
N PRO A 40 -12.55 -11.50 -31.58
CA PRO A 40 -12.35 -12.34 -30.41
C PRO A 40 -11.00 -12.01 -29.73
N THR A 41 -10.97 -12.12 -28.40
CA THR A 41 -9.76 -11.89 -27.60
C THR A 41 -8.60 -12.72 -28.14
N ALA A 42 -7.49 -12.06 -28.50
CA ALA A 42 -6.30 -12.76 -28.96
C ALA A 42 -5.65 -13.50 -27.78
N PHE A 43 -5.52 -14.82 -27.88
CA PHE A 43 -4.98 -15.66 -26.81
C PHE A 43 -3.80 -16.49 -27.34
N GLU A 44 -2.61 -16.22 -26.82
CA GLU A 44 -1.37 -16.90 -27.18
C GLU A 44 -0.73 -17.52 -25.95
N TRP A 45 -0.36 -18.80 -26.06
CA TRP A 45 0.19 -19.58 -24.97
C TRP A 45 1.34 -20.44 -25.48
N ILE A 46 2.53 -20.22 -24.94
CA ILE A 46 3.76 -20.94 -25.27
C ILE A 46 4.27 -21.61 -24.01
N ALA A 47 4.43 -22.93 -24.05
CA ALA A 47 4.93 -23.71 -22.93
C ALA A 47 5.81 -24.87 -23.43
N PRO A 48 6.83 -25.30 -22.65
CA PRO A 48 7.67 -26.44 -23.00
C PRO A 48 6.92 -27.76 -22.82
N ASP A 49 7.46 -28.82 -23.42
CA ASP A 49 6.90 -30.17 -23.30
C ASP A 49 6.80 -30.61 -21.83
N GLY A 50 5.64 -31.17 -21.47
CA GLY A 50 5.32 -31.57 -20.09
C GLY A 50 4.65 -30.48 -19.24
N CYS A 51 4.54 -29.25 -19.73
CA CYS A 51 3.74 -28.19 -19.09
C CYS A 51 2.33 -28.08 -19.69
N PRO A 52 1.36 -27.51 -18.96
CA PRO A 52 0.00 -27.37 -19.48
C PRO A 52 -0.05 -26.53 -20.77
N ASP A 53 -0.81 -27.04 -21.74
CA ASP A 53 -0.91 -26.48 -23.08
C ASP A 53 -1.93 -25.34 -23.18
N ALA A 54 -2.04 -24.75 -24.38
CA ALA A 54 -2.96 -23.65 -24.66
C ALA A 54 -4.44 -24.05 -24.44
N THR A 55 -4.79 -25.31 -24.65
CA THR A 55 -6.15 -25.83 -24.50
C THR A 55 -6.54 -25.88 -23.03
N PHE A 56 -5.65 -26.44 -22.19
CA PHE A 56 -5.80 -26.44 -20.75
C PHE A 56 -5.90 -25.02 -20.20
N ALA A 57 -4.97 -24.14 -20.58
CA ALA A 57 -4.94 -22.77 -20.10
C ALA A 57 -6.23 -22.00 -20.45
N ARG A 58 -6.72 -22.14 -21.69
CA ARG A 58 -8.00 -21.56 -22.11
C ARG A 58 -9.17 -22.07 -21.28
N ALA A 59 -9.29 -23.39 -21.13
CA ALA A 59 -10.36 -24.00 -20.35
C ALA A 59 -10.33 -23.54 -18.88
N SER A 60 -9.14 -23.41 -18.28
CA SER A 60 -8.98 -22.88 -16.92
C SER A 60 -9.41 -21.42 -16.82
N VAL A 61 -9.04 -20.56 -17.77
CA VAL A 61 -9.47 -19.15 -17.78
C VAL A 61 -10.98 -19.04 -17.87
N GLU A 62 -11.61 -19.76 -18.80
CA GLU A 62 -13.06 -19.74 -18.99
C GLU A 62 -13.80 -20.30 -17.77
N HIS A 63 -13.26 -21.36 -17.16
CA HIS A 63 -13.78 -21.92 -15.92
C HIS A 63 -13.80 -20.90 -14.79
N TYR A 64 -12.69 -20.19 -14.56
CA TYR A 64 -12.60 -19.17 -13.51
C TYR A 64 -13.41 -17.92 -13.84
N ALA A 65 -13.42 -17.47 -15.10
CA ALA A 65 -14.17 -16.30 -15.54
C ALA A 65 -15.69 -16.57 -15.62
N GLY A 66 -16.10 -17.84 -15.74
CA GLY A 66 -17.49 -18.28 -15.90
C GLY A 66 -18.13 -17.81 -17.21
N ARG A 67 -17.31 -17.55 -18.24
CA ARG A 67 -17.73 -17.09 -19.58
C ARG A 67 -16.65 -17.45 -20.61
N SER A 68 -17.01 -17.52 -21.89
CA SER A 68 -16.04 -17.82 -22.94
C SER A 68 -15.12 -16.63 -23.20
N LEU A 69 -13.84 -16.91 -23.46
CA LEU A 69 -12.85 -15.92 -23.86
C LEU A 69 -13.25 -15.19 -25.16
N ALA A 70 -14.00 -15.84 -26.06
CA ALA A 70 -14.50 -15.23 -27.29
C ALA A 70 -15.38 -14.00 -27.02
N ASP A 71 -16.09 -13.99 -25.89
CA ASP A 71 -17.05 -12.93 -25.53
C ASP A 71 -16.43 -11.84 -24.65
N THR A 72 -15.10 -11.84 -24.47
CA THR A 72 -14.41 -10.96 -23.51
C THR A 72 -13.63 -9.81 -24.17
N ALA A 73 -13.72 -9.68 -25.48
CA ALA A 73 -12.99 -8.70 -26.28
C ALA A 73 -13.23 -7.23 -25.86
N ALA A 74 -14.38 -6.95 -25.24
CA ALA A 74 -14.72 -5.62 -24.70
C ALA A 74 -13.94 -5.26 -23.42
N VAL A 75 -13.31 -6.23 -22.76
CA VAL A 75 -12.57 -6.06 -21.48
C VAL A 75 -11.09 -6.39 -21.66
N LEU A 76 -10.79 -7.46 -22.39
CA LEU A 76 -9.44 -7.94 -22.66
C LEU A 76 -9.26 -8.10 -24.17
N HIS A 77 -8.33 -7.35 -24.75
CA HIS A 77 -8.03 -7.40 -26.18
C HIS A 77 -7.05 -8.53 -26.53
N ALA A 78 -6.02 -8.71 -25.71
CA ALA A 78 -5.02 -9.75 -25.90
C ALA A 78 -4.48 -10.30 -24.57
N ALA A 79 -4.15 -11.58 -24.55
CA ALA A 79 -3.39 -12.24 -23.50
C ALA A 79 -2.32 -13.13 -24.12
N ARG A 80 -1.06 -12.86 -23.76
CA ARG A 80 0.10 -13.65 -24.15
C ARG A 80 0.80 -14.18 -22.91
N ALA A 81 1.03 -15.49 -22.88
CA ALA A 81 1.77 -16.13 -21.81
C ALA A 81 2.87 -17.04 -22.36
N GLU A 82 4.05 -16.96 -21.77
CA GLU A 82 5.22 -17.78 -22.14
C GLU A 82 5.83 -18.39 -20.88
N ILE A 83 5.92 -19.72 -20.85
CA ILE A 83 6.60 -20.48 -19.80
C ILE A 83 7.93 -20.97 -20.36
N VAL A 84 9.01 -20.79 -19.60
CA VAL A 84 10.36 -21.24 -19.96
C VAL A 84 11.02 -21.94 -18.77
N ALA A 85 11.49 -23.17 -18.99
CA ALA A 85 12.31 -23.90 -18.01
C ALA A 85 13.65 -23.18 -17.78
N GLN A 86 14.12 -23.14 -16.54
CA GLN A 86 15.37 -22.50 -16.15
C GLN A 86 16.45 -23.51 -15.79
N ALA A 87 17.71 -23.07 -15.80
CA ALA A 87 18.86 -23.93 -15.52
C ALA A 87 18.89 -24.49 -14.09
N GLN A 88 18.16 -23.87 -13.16
CA GLN A 88 18.10 -24.24 -11.75
C GLN A 88 16.97 -25.24 -11.44
N GLY A 89 16.23 -25.72 -12.45
CA GLY A 89 15.13 -26.66 -12.28
C GLY A 89 13.78 -25.99 -11.96
N ASP A 90 13.72 -24.66 -11.86
CA ASP A 90 12.48 -23.89 -11.76
C ASP A 90 11.95 -23.46 -13.13
N PHE A 91 10.70 -23.01 -13.18
CA PHE A 91 10.05 -22.47 -14.37
C PHE A 91 9.81 -20.96 -14.20
N ARG A 92 9.88 -20.24 -15.31
CA ARG A 92 9.55 -18.81 -15.36
C ARG A 92 8.41 -18.58 -16.33
N LEU A 93 7.36 -17.92 -15.85
CA LEU A 93 6.25 -17.45 -16.66
C LEU A 93 6.39 -15.94 -16.91
N ARG A 94 6.23 -15.51 -18.15
CA ARG A 94 5.98 -14.12 -18.54
C ARG A 94 4.55 -13.98 -19.05
N LEU A 95 3.78 -13.09 -18.43
CA LEU A 95 2.39 -12.81 -18.75
C LEU A 95 2.22 -11.35 -19.18
N GLU A 96 1.60 -11.14 -20.32
CA GLU A 96 1.29 -9.84 -20.91
C GLU A 96 -0.21 -9.77 -21.22
N LEU A 97 -0.89 -8.76 -20.69
CA LEU A 97 -2.33 -8.55 -20.85
C LEU A 97 -2.59 -7.16 -21.41
N GLU A 98 -3.33 -7.09 -22.50
CA GLU A 98 -3.82 -5.85 -23.11
C GLU A 98 -5.30 -5.68 -22.78
N VAL A 99 -5.60 -4.75 -21.86
CA VAL A 99 -6.96 -4.46 -21.41
C VAL A 99 -7.57 -3.32 -22.22
N ALA A 100 -8.88 -3.39 -22.46
CA ALA A 100 -9.59 -2.40 -23.28
C ALA A 100 -9.62 -1.00 -22.65
N ALA A 101 -9.66 -0.93 -21.32
CA ALA A 101 -9.63 0.32 -20.57
C ALA A 101 -8.53 0.26 -19.50
N GLY A 102 -7.30 0.63 -19.87
CA GLY A 102 -6.21 0.73 -18.90
C GLY A 102 -4.82 0.69 -19.52
N THR A 103 -3.81 0.65 -18.64
CA THR A 103 -2.43 0.38 -19.04
C THR A 103 -2.22 -1.13 -19.22
N PRO A 104 -1.44 -1.57 -20.22
CA PRO A 104 -1.09 -2.98 -20.37
C PRO A 104 -0.43 -3.51 -19.09
N VAL A 105 -0.78 -4.73 -18.72
CA VAL A 105 -0.29 -5.37 -17.49
C VAL A 105 0.73 -6.42 -17.86
N GLN A 106 1.93 -6.29 -17.31
CA GLN A 106 3.00 -7.27 -17.46
C GLN A 106 3.39 -7.85 -16.11
N ARG A 107 3.49 -9.18 -16.02
CA ARG A 107 3.90 -9.90 -14.81
C ARG A 107 4.89 -11.02 -15.14
N THR A 108 5.79 -11.27 -14.21
CA THR A 108 6.72 -12.40 -14.27
C THR A 108 6.61 -13.19 -12.98
N LEU A 109 6.39 -14.49 -13.11
CA LEU A 109 6.25 -15.42 -11.99
C LEU A 109 7.30 -16.54 -12.11
N ARG A 110 7.68 -17.12 -10.97
CA ARG A 110 8.60 -18.26 -10.88
C ARG A 110 8.06 -19.27 -9.88
N ASP A 111 8.16 -20.54 -10.22
CA ASP A 111 7.78 -21.65 -9.37
C ASP A 111 8.51 -22.93 -9.81
N GLU A 112 8.65 -23.88 -8.90
CA GLU A 112 9.21 -25.21 -9.20
C GLU A 112 8.23 -26.05 -10.06
N SER A 113 6.94 -25.70 -10.04
CA SER A 113 5.89 -26.37 -10.81
C SER A 113 5.32 -25.47 -11.91
N CYS A 114 5.53 -25.85 -13.18
CA CYS A 114 4.90 -25.13 -14.29
C CYS A 114 3.37 -25.27 -14.32
N ARG A 115 2.81 -26.31 -13.69
CA ARG A 115 1.36 -26.45 -13.53
C ARG A 115 0.79 -25.36 -12.63
N VAL A 116 1.46 -25.08 -11.51
CA VAL A 116 1.06 -24.00 -10.58
C VAL A 116 1.14 -22.64 -11.27
N LEU A 117 2.18 -22.41 -12.09
CA LEU A 117 2.29 -21.19 -12.90
C LEU A 117 1.15 -21.05 -13.90
N ALA A 118 0.77 -22.13 -14.59
CA ALA A 118 -0.32 -22.12 -15.55
C ALA A 118 -1.67 -21.81 -14.90
N GLU A 119 -2.00 -22.46 -13.78
CA GLU A 119 -3.24 -22.23 -13.02
C GLU A 119 -3.29 -20.81 -12.46
N THR A 120 -2.17 -20.30 -11.95
CA THR A 120 -2.07 -18.92 -11.43
C THR A 120 -2.24 -17.89 -12.55
N ALA A 121 -1.63 -18.12 -13.72
CA ALA A 121 -1.80 -17.26 -14.89
C ALA A 121 -3.25 -17.22 -15.34
N ALA A 122 -3.90 -18.39 -15.42
CA ALA A 122 -5.30 -18.50 -15.80
C ALA A 122 -6.21 -17.72 -14.84
N LEU A 123 -5.94 -17.79 -13.53
CA LEU A 123 -6.68 -17.02 -12.53
C LEU A 123 -6.46 -15.50 -12.68
N MET A 124 -5.22 -15.05 -12.92
CA MET A 124 -4.95 -13.62 -13.13
C MET A 124 -5.65 -13.06 -14.37
N ILE A 125 -5.68 -13.84 -15.46
CA ILE A 125 -6.44 -13.49 -16.67
C ILE A 125 -7.94 -13.41 -16.34
N ALA A 126 -8.47 -14.41 -15.64
CA ALA A 126 -9.90 -14.46 -15.27
C ALA A 126 -10.33 -13.28 -14.38
N VAL A 127 -9.51 -12.89 -13.39
CA VAL A 127 -9.78 -11.72 -12.52
C VAL A 127 -9.73 -10.40 -13.31
N THR A 128 -8.91 -10.35 -14.36
CA THR A 128 -8.85 -9.19 -15.26
C THR A 128 -10.11 -9.08 -16.11
N ILE A 129 -10.67 -10.22 -16.53
CA ILE A 129 -11.94 -10.29 -17.27
C ILE A 129 -13.14 -9.98 -16.37
N ASP A 130 -13.15 -10.51 -15.14
CA ASP A 130 -14.22 -10.36 -14.18
C ASP A 130 -13.66 -10.27 -12.75
N PRO A 131 -13.71 -9.10 -12.08
CA PRO A 131 -13.15 -8.93 -10.75
C PRO A 131 -13.86 -9.77 -9.67
N LEU A 132 -15.06 -10.30 -9.95
CA LEU A 132 -15.78 -11.23 -9.07
C LEU A 132 -15.41 -12.71 -9.31
N ALA A 133 -14.50 -13.01 -10.25
CA ALA A 133 -14.00 -14.37 -10.47
C ALA A 133 -13.32 -14.94 -9.21
N ALA A 134 -12.59 -14.11 -8.46
CA ALA A 134 -11.90 -14.53 -7.23
C ALA A 134 -12.86 -15.08 -6.16
N THR A 135 -14.10 -14.60 -6.13
CA THR A 135 -15.12 -15.02 -5.15
C THR A 135 -15.75 -16.37 -5.48
N ARG A 136 -15.76 -16.78 -6.76
CA ARG A 136 -16.36 -18.05 -7.21
C ARG A 136 -15.50 -19.27 -6.91
N VAL A 137 -14.17 -19.10 -6.93
CA VAL A 137 -13.19 -20.17 -6.62
C VAL A 137 -13.30 -20.65 -5.17
N GLY A 138 -13.85 -19.83 -4.26
CA GLY A 138 -14.07 -20.18 -2.85
C GLY A 138 -15.22 -21.17 -2.59
N THR A 139 -15.89 -21.66 -3.63
CA THR A 139 -17.07 -22.55 -3.51
C THR A 139 -16.76 -24.00 -3.90
N LEU A 140 -15.57 -24.51 -3.58
CA LEU A 140 -15.41 -25.97 -3.56
C LEU A 140 -16.16 -26.53 -2.34
N PRO A 141 -17.05 -27.54 -2.53
CA PRO A 141 -17.61 -28.27 -1.40
C PRO A 141 -16.46 -28.84 -0.57
N GLU A 142 -16.43 -28.48 0.71
CA GLU A 142 -15.56 -29.13 1.68
C GLU A 142 -15.81 -30.65 1.59
N PRO A 143 -14.79 -31.49 1.37
CA PRO A 143 -14.99 -32.93 1.33
C PRO A 143 -15.66 -33.33 2.64
N ALA A 144 -16.86 -33.94 2.52
CA ALA A 144 -17.68 -34.27 3.67
C ALA A 144 -16.83 -35.05 4.70
N PRO A 145 -16.83 -34.65 5.98
CA PRO A 145 -16.06 -35.34 6.99
C PRO A 145 -16.52 -36.79 7.03
N THR A 146 -15.57 -37.72 6.81
CA THR A 146 -15.80 -39.14 7.06
C THR A 146 -16.22 -39.28 8.51
N ARG A 147 -17.42 -39.83 8.74
CA ARG A 147 -18.00 -40.05 10.07
C ARG A 147 -16.96 -40.73 10.96
N ALA A 148 -16.53 -40.04 12.01
CA ALA A 148 -15.84 -40.68 13.13
C ALA A 148 -16.80 -41.72 13.76
N PRO A 149 -16.31 -42.91 14.15
CA PRO A 149 -17.13 -43.88 14.85
C PRO A 149 -17.57 -43.32 16.22
N THR A 150 -18.83 -43.58 16.56
CA THR A 150 -19.47 -43.20 17.83
C THR A 150 -18.65 -43.72 19.02
N PRO A 151 -18.24 -42.87 19.98
CA PRO A 151 -17.61 -43.34 21.20
C PRO A 151 -18.60 -44.14 22.05
N GLU A 152 -18.18 -45.33 22.46
CA GLU A 152 -18.86 -46.13 23.50
C GLU A 152 -18.85 -45.34 24.83
N PRO A 153 -19.94 -45.34 25.61
CA PRO A 153 -19.98 -44.60 26.88
C PRO A 153 -19.00 -45.21 27.88
N PRO A 154 -18.25 -44.38 28.64
CA PRO A 154 -17.30 -44.88 29.62
C PRO A 154 -18.02 -45.50 30.83
N PRO A 155 -17.40 -46.48 31.51
CA PRO A 155 -17.93 -47.04 32.75
C PRO A 155 -18.03 -46.00 33.87
N VAL A 156 -19.10 -46.06 34.64
CA VAL A 156 -19.33 -45.22 35.82
C VAL A 156 -18.40 -45.66 36.95
N GLU A 157 -17.44 -44.80 37.31
CA GLU A 157 -16.55 -44.98 38.47
C GLU A 157 -17.23 -44.47 39.76
N PRO A 158 -17.08 -45.15 40.91
CA PRO A 158 -17.70 -44.74 42.18
C PRO A 158 -17.13 -43.41 42.73
N PRO A 159 -17.90 -42.69 43.58
CA PRO A 159 -17.52 -41.35 44.03
C PRO A 159 -16.31 -41.37 44.96
N LYS A 160 -15.28 -40.58 44.63
CA LYS A 160 -14.13 -40.28 45.50
C LYS A 160 -14.53 -39.30 46.62
N PRO A 161 -13.97 -39.44 47.83
CA PRO A 161 -14.20 -38.54 48.95
C PRO A 161 -13.69 -37.12 48.66
N PRO A 162 -14.25 -36.09 49.31
CA PRO A 162 -13.99 -34.69 48.99
C PRO A 162 -12.53 -34.30 49.28
N ALA A 163 -11.79 -33.95 48.24
CA ALA A 163 -10.47 -33.35 48.36
C ALA A 163 -10.59 -31.91 48.88
N THR A 164 -9.87 -31.64 49.96
CA THR A 164 -9.63 -30.30 50.52
C THR A 164 -9.01 -29.40 49.44
N LYS A 165 -9.63 -28.24 49.16
CA LYS A 165 -9.12 -27.26 48.19
C LYS A 165 -7.73 -26.77 48.63
N PRO A 166 -6.67 -26.95 47.82
CA PRO A 166 -5.43 -26.23 48.02
C PRO A 166 -5.66 -24.75 47.70
N SER A 167 -5.26 -23.88 48.63
CA SER A 167 -5.16 -22.44 48.38
C SER A 167 -4.14 -22.21 47.25
N THR A 168 -4.62 -21.81 46.08
CA THR A 168 -3.77 -21.39 44.95
C THR A 168 -2.87 -20.24 45.40
N PRO A 169 -1.53 -20.36 45.32
CA PRO A 169 -0.64 -19.23 45.51
C PRO A 169 -1.00 -18.11 44.52
N PRO A 170 -0.83 -16.83 44.87
CA PRO A 170 -1.04 -15.74 43.92
C PRO A 170 -0.19 -16.01 42.67
N GLY A 171 -0.85 -16.14 41.52
CA GLY A 171 -0.17 -16.29 40.25
C GLY A 171 0.79 -15.12 40.01
N PRO A 172 1.89 -15.33 39.26
CA PRO A 172 2.83 -14.27 38.95
C PRO A 172 2.08 -13.06 38.36
N PRO A 173 2.41 -11.82 38.77
CA PRO A 173 1.70 -10.65 38.30
C PRO A 173 1.73 -10.61 36.77
N THR A 174 0.54 -10.62 36.18
CA THR A 174 0.39 -10.47 34.73
C THR A 174 0.96 -9.11 34.36
N ARG A 175 2.07 -9.13 33.63
CA ARG A 175 2.80 -7.92 33.19
C ARG A 175 1.85 -7.05 32.38
N SER A 176 1.41 -5.94 32.94
CA SER A 176 0.64 -4.95 32.20
C SER A 176 1.57 -3.83 31.75
N CYS A 177 1.65 -3.63 30.43
CA CYS A 177 2.23 -2.42 29.84
C CYS A 177 1.53 -1.14 30.37
N ASP A 178 0.34 -1.32 30.95
CA ASP A 178 -0.32 -0.40 31.86
C ASP A 178 0.32 -0.44 33.25
N ALA A 179 1.55 0.07 33.40
CA ALA A 179 2.13 0.19 34.73
C ALA A 179 1.44 1.30 35.53
N GLY A 180 0.19 1.13 35.99
CA GLY A 180 -0.57 2.15 36.72
C GLY A 180 0.14 2.68 37.99
N PRO A 181 -0.37 3.74 38.64
CA PRO A 181 0.22 4.24 39.89
C PRO A 181 0.39 3.15 40.97
N ALA A 182 -0.41 2.08 40.91
CA ALA A 182 -0.37 0.94 41.82
C ALA A 182 0.97 0.19 41.88
N LEU A 183 1.76 0.18 40.79
CA LEU A 183 3.09 -0.45 40.76
C LEU A 183 4.18 0.36 41.47
N ARG A 184 3.89 1.59 41.91
CA ARG A 184 4.83 2.34 42.78
C ARG A 184 4.88 1.78 44.20
N ARG A 185 3.90 0.99 44.64
CA ARG A 185 3.90 0.41 46.01
C ARG A 185 4.86 -0.76 46.19
N THR A 186 5.33 -1.39 45.11
CA THR A 186 6.17 -2.60 45.20
C THR A 186 7.66 -2.35 44.98
N GLY A 187 8.09 -1.11 44.74
CA GLY A 187 9.53 -0.76 44.60
C GLY A 187 10.23 -1.32 43.35
N VAL A 188 9.58 -2.19 42.57
CA VAL A 188 10.13 -2.77 41.35
C VAL A 188 9.79 -1.85 40.18
N THR A 189 10.71 -0.94 39.83
CA THR A 189 10.63 -0.22 38.56
C THR A 189 11.03 -1.16 37.43
N ASP A 190 10.06 -1.80 36.77
CA ASP A 190 10.35 -2.52 35.54
C ASP A 190 10.81 -1.51 34.47
N ARG A 191 12.10 -1.58 34.11
CA ARG A 191 12.74 -0.68 33.14
C ARG A 191 12.63 -1.20 31.70
N ARG A 192 11.97 -2.33 31.48
CA ARG A 192 11.86 -2.94 30.15
C ARG A 192 10.94 -2.11 29.25
N PRO A 193 11.30 -1.90 27.97
CA PRO A 193 10.44 -1.20 27.03
C PRO A 193 9.24 -2.08 26.64
N CYS A 194 8.07 -1.45 26.51
CA CYS A 194 6.91 -2.04 25.87
C CYS A 194 6.97 -1.79 24.36
N VAL A 195 6.55 -2.77 23.56
CA VAL A 195 6.43 -2.63 22.11
C VAL A 195 4.98 -2.30 21.75
N GLY A 196 4.78 -1.38 20.83
CA GLY A 196 3.47 -1.08 20.29
C GLY A 196 3.49 -0.89 18.78
N LEU A 197 2.38 -1.24 18.13
CA LEU A 197 2.13 -1.02 16.72
C LEU A 197 0.89 -0.15 16.55
N GLU A 198 0.97 0.86 15.70
CA GLU A 198 -0.12 1.80 15.47
C GLU A 198 -0.41 1.93 13.99
N ALA A 199 -1.69 1.99 13.64
CA ALA A 199 -2.18 2.30 12.31
C ALA A 199 -3.07 3.54 12.38
N ARG A 200 -2.83 4.50 11.50
CA ARG A 200 -3.50 5.80 11.51
C ARG A 200 -3.93 6.20 10.10
N ALA A 201 -5.04 6.92 10.03
CA ALA A 201 -5.50 7.63 8.84
C ALA A 201 -5.65 9.10 9.19
N GLY A 202 -5.39 9.99 8.25
CA GLY A 202 -5.36 11.41 8.55
C GLY A 202 -5.49 12.32 7.34
N LEU A 203 -5.44 13.61 7.66
CA LEU A 203 -5.55 14.71 6.73
C LEU A 203 -4.33 15.62 6.88
N GLN A 204 -3.85 16.16 5.76
CA GLN A 204 -2.74 17.10 5.68
C GLN A 204 -3.20 18.40 5.05
N LEU A 205 -2.72 19.53 5.58
CA LEU A 205 -3.03 20.87 5.14
C LEU A 205 -1.74 21.65 4.86
N GLY A 206 -1.74 22.47 3.80
CA GLY A 206 -0.65 23.39 3.41
C GLY A 206 0.55 22.78 2.67
N LEU A 207 0.82 21.48 2.84
CA LEU A 207 2.02 20.85 2.23
C LEU A 207 1.80 20.28 0.83
N LEU A 208 0.54 19.99 0.47
CA LEU A 208 0.16 19.49 -0.84
C LEU A 208 -0.91 20.42 -1.44
N PRO A 209 -1.09 20.42 -2.77
CA PRO A 209 -2.12 21.20 -3.44
C PRO A 209 -3.52 20.82 -2.96
N THR A 210 -4.44 21.78 -3.00
CA THR A 210 -5.76 21.76 -2.32
C THR A 210 -5.62 21.90 -0.81
N ALA A 211 -6.59 22.55 -0.14
CA ALA A 211 -6.50 22.84 1.29
C ALA A 211 -6.35 21.60 2.20
N ILE A 212 -6.81 20.42 1.76
CA ILE A 212 -6.85 19.19 2.57
C ILE A 212 -6.54 17.97 1.70
N GLY A 213 -5.59 17.11 2.12
CA GLY A 213 -5.23 15.85 1.46
C GLY A 213 -5.25 14.64 2.41
N PRO A 214 -5.79 13.48 2.01
CA PRO A 214 -5.83 12.29 2.87
C PRO A 214 -4.49 11.54 2.86
N GLY A 215 -4.23 10.81 3.94
CA GLY A 215 -3.08 9.95 4.07
C GLY A 215 -3.26 8.87 5.14
N VAL A 216 -2.30 7.95 5.15
CA VAL A 216 -2.23 6.84 6.10
C VAL A 216 -0.83 6.75 6.69
N ALA A 217 -0.72 6.24 7.91
CA ALA A 217 0.55 6.03 8.58
C ALA A 217 0.55 4.74 9.41
N ILE A 218 1.71 4.11 9.50
CA ILE A 218 1.98 2.99 10.41
C ILE A 218 3.17 3.37 11.28
N THR A 219 3.14 3.01 12.56
CA THR A 219 4.19 3.34 13.51
C THR A 219 4.48 2.16 14.44
N LEU A 220 5.75 1.78 14.51
CA LEU A 220 6.29 0.92 15.54
C LEU A 220 6.84 1.79 16.68
N ALA A 221 6.58 1.42 17.92
CA ALA A 221 7.04 2.17 19.06
C ALA A 221 7.64 1.32 20.17
N LEU A 222 8.65 1.89 20.82
CA LEU A 222 9.26 1.40 22.04
C LEU A 222 8.97 2.39 23.15
N ALA A 223 8.29 1.94 24.21
CA ALA A 223 7.79 2.80 25.26
C ALA A 223 8.37 2.43 26.64
N TRP A 224 9.03 3.40 27.27
CA TRP A 224 9.43 3.41 28.67
C TRP A 224 8.46 4.25 29.50
N PRO A 225 8.59 4.33 30.84
CA PRO A 225 7.64 5.09 31.67
C PRO A 225 7.48 6.59 31.34
N ARG A 226 8.54 7.25 30.84
CA ARG A 226 8.53 8.69 30.50
C ARG A 226 8.88 9.01 29.05
N LEU A 227 9.47 8.06 28.34
CA LEU A 227 9.97 8.23 26.98
C LEU A 227 9.34 7.20 26.08
N ARG A 228 9.04 7.60 24.85
CA ARG A 228 8.65 6.71 23.78
C ARG A 228 9.45 7.06 22.54
N ILE A 229 9.96 6.06 21.84
CA ILE A 229 10.64 6.21 20.55
C ILE A 229 9.72 5.61 19.49
N GLU A 230 9.60 6.30 18.36
CA GLU A 230 8.69 5.95 17.26
C GLU A 230 9.45 5.86 15.95
N LEU A 231 9.24 4.77 15.22
CA LEU A 231 9.66 4.59 13.84
C LEU A 231 8.41 4.36 12.99
N GLY A 232 8.21 5.15 11.95
CA GLY A 232 6.99 5.11 11.17
C GLY A 232 7.20 5.29 9.68
N GLY A 233 6.13 5.04 8.94
CA GLY A 233 6.01 5.35 7.53
C GLY A 233 4.65 5.96 7.25
N SER A 234 4.61 6.98 6.39
CA SER A 234 3.39 7.64 5.96
C SER A 234 3.29 7.71 4.44
N HIS A 235 2.06 7.68 3.95
CA HIS A 235 1.73 7.84 2.54
C HIS A 235 0.55 8.80 2.39
N TRP A 236 0.78 9.86 1.62
CA TRP A 236 -0.20 10.89 1.27
C TRP A 236 -0.57 10.74 -0.20
N PHE A 237 -1.86 10.51 -0.44
CA PHE A 237 -2.36 10.14 -1.75
C PHE A 237 -2.25 11.29 -2.75
N ARG A 238 -2.30 10.94 -4.05
CA ARG A 238 -2.19 11.89 -5.16
C ARG A 238 -3.20 13.05 -5.01
N ARG A 239 -2.69 14.28 -5.10
CA ARG A 239 -3.47 15.51 -5.07
C ARG A 239 -3.29 16.29 -6.37
N PRO A 240 -4.39 16.71 -7.02
CA PRO A 240 -4.30 17.52 -8.22
C PRO A 240 -3.87 18.95 -7.89
N ALA A 241 -2.73 19.38 -8.41
CA ALA A 241 -2.44 20.79 -8.64
C ALA A 241 -2.91 21.15 -10.04
N ARG A 242 -3.85 22.08 -10.16
CA ARG A 242 -4.35 22.57 -11.44
C ARG A 242 -4.05 24.05 -11.57
N THR A 243 -3.83 24.49 -12.80
CA THR A 243 -3.65 25.91 -13.11
C THR A 243 -4.98 26.64 -13.11
N GLY A 244 -5.00 27.92 -12.72
CA GLY A 244 -6.23 28.72 -12.58
C GLY A 244 -7.06 28.84 -13.86
N ASP A 245 -6.41 28.83 -15.03
CA ASP A 245 -7.07 29.01 -16.33
C ASP A 245 -7.57 27.70 -16.98
N ASP A 246 -7.08 26.53 -16.55
CA ASP A 246 -7.48 25.25 -17.14
C ASP A 246 -7.45 24.12 -16.09
N ARG A 247 -8.64 23.58 -15.77
CA ARG A 247 -8.81 22.48 -14.80
C ARG A 247 -8.24 21.15 -15.30
N ASN A 248 -7.97 21.03 -16.60
CA ASN A 248 -7.43 19.82 -17.22
C ASN A 248 -5.90 19.83 -17.31
N ARG A 249 -5.23 20.95 -17.00
CA ARG A 249 -3.76 21.09 -17.04
C ARG A 249 -3.17 21.32 -15.66
N GLY A 250 -2.03 20.69 -15.40
CA GLY A 250 -1.28 20.89 -14.15
C GLY A 250 -0.38 19.70 -13.80
N GLY A 251 -0.37 19.32 -12.53
CA GLY A 251 0.37 18.15 -12.07
C GLY A 251 -0.25 17.51 -10.84
N ASP A 252 -0.08 16.20 -10.70
CA ASP A 252 -0.47 15.46 -9.51
C ASP A 252 0.73 15.29 -8.59
N LEU A 253 0.56 15.65 -7.31
CA LEU A 253 1.59 15.53 -6.29
C LEU A 253 1.23 14.43 -5.29
N GLN A 254 2.20 13.60 -4.93
CA GLN A 254 2.07 12.57 -3.89
C GLN A 254 3.32 12.56 -3.01
N LEU A 255 3.17 12.17 -1.75
CA LEU A 255 4.27 12.14 -0.79
C LEU A 255 4.30 10.81 -0.03
N SER A 256 5.46 10.16 0.00
CA SER A 256 5.73 9.04 0.90
C SER A 256 6.93 9.39 1.76
N ALA A 257 6.87 9.14 3.07
CA ALA A 257 7.97 9.44 3.98
C ALA A 257 8.11 8.40 5.09
N GLY A 258 9.35 8.06 5.44
CA GLY A 258 9.70 7.40 6.69
C GLY A 258 9.94 8.44 7.78
N SER A 259 9.53 8.14 9.00
CA SER A 259 9.66 9.05 10.15
C SER A 259 10.35 8.38 11.33
N LEU A 260 11.13 9.18 12.07
CA LEU A 260 11.72 8.80 13.35
C LEU A 260 11.44 9.93 14.35
N GLY A 261 10.98 9.58 15.54
CA GLY A 261 10.64 10.56 16.56
C GLY A 261 10.72 10.04 17.98
N ALA A 262 10.60 10.96 18.92
CA ALA A 262 10.52 10.67 20.34
C ALA A 262 9.35 11.44 20.96
N CYS A 263 8.72 10.84 21.97
CA CYS A 263 7.64 11.46 22.72
C CYS A 263 7.92 11.44 24.22
N ALA A 264 7.69 12.58 24.86
CA ALA A 264 7.56 12.66 26.31
C ALA A 264 6.17 12.16 26.72
N ARG A 265 6.12 11.09 27.51
CA ARG A 265 4.86 10.46 27.91
C ARG A 265 4.32 11.11 29.19
N LEU A 266 3.18 11.77 29.08
CA LEU A 266 2.41 12.29 30.20
C LEU A 266 1.18 11.40 30.38
N ARG A 267 1.07 10.66 31.47
CA ARG A 267 -0.04 9.71 31.69
C ARG A 267 -0.87 10.08 32.91
N HIS A 268 -2.18 10.14 32.73
CA HIS A 268 -3.17 10.33 33.80
C HIS A 268 -4.29 9.29 33.67
N ARG A 269 -4.30 8.31 34.59
CA ARG A 269 -5.22 7.15 34.56
C ARG A 269 -5.15 6.40 33.22
N ALA A 270 -6.29 6.20 32.55
CA ALA A 270 -6.39 5.49 31.27
C ALA A 270 -6.05 6.36 30.04
N HIS A 271 -5.79 7.66 30.26
CA HIS A 271 -5.45 8.61 29.21
C HIS A 271 -3.95 8.93 29.23
N GLU A 272 -3.38 8.98 28.05
CA GLU A 272 -2.00 9.38 27.83
C GLU A 272 -1.99 10.57 26.85
N PHE A 273 -1.15 11.56 27.14
CA PHE A 273 -0.95 12.73 26.32
C PHE A 273 0.53 12.86 25.92
N PRO A 274 1.05 12.00 25.03
CA PRO A 274 2.43 12.13 24.59
C PRO A 274 2.67 13.45 23.86
N LEU A 275 3.76 14.15 24.17
CA LEU A 275 4.24 15.27 23.37
C LEU A 275 5.39 14.77 22.50
N CYS A 276 5.17 14.72 21.18
CA CYS A 276 6.06 14.08 20.22
C CYS A 276 6.80 15.10 19.36
N GLY A 277 7.99 14.73 18.92
CA GLY A 277 8.74 15.46 17.91
C GLY A 277 9.76 14.57 17.20
N GLY A 278 10.07 14.91 15.95
CA GLY A 278 10.95 14.10 15.12
C GLY A 278 11.25 14.69 13.75
N ALA A 279 11.75 13.82 12.88
CA ALA A 279 12.05 14.13 11.50
C ALA A 279 11.44 13.09 10.57
N GLU A 280 11.23 13.49 9.32
CA GLU A 280 10.83 12.59 8.24
C GLU A 280 11.65 12.81 6.98
N VAL A 281 11.92 11.71 6.29
CA VAL A 281 12.65 11.66 5.02
C VAL A 281 11.84 10.84 4.02
N GLY A 282 11.75 11.31 2.78
CA GLY A 282 10.85 10.70 1.82
C GLY A 282 11.05 11.14 0.39
N ALA A 283 10.04 10.87 -0.43
CA ALA A 283 9.99 11.27 -1.81
C ALA A 283 8.68 12.01 -2.10
N LEU A 284 8.82 13.26 -2.54
CA LEU A 284 7.74 14.06 -3.09
C LEU A 284 7.76 13.89 -4.62
N VAL A 285 6.70 13.28 -5.16
CA VAL A 285 6.63 12.93 -6.58
C VAL A 285 5.59 13.81 -7.26
N GLY A 286 6.02 14.51 -8.31
CA GLY A 286 5.13 15.28 -9.20
C GLY A 286 5.00 14.60 -10.56
N ARG A 287 3.78 14.51 -11.09
CA ARG A 287 3.51 14.03 -12.45
C ARG A 287 2.71 15.09 -13.22
N GLY A 288 3.20 15.55 -14.37
CA GLY A 288 2.43 16.45 -15.23
C GLY A 288 1.17 15.81 -15.81
N VAL A 289 0.09 16.58 -15.88
CA VAL A 289 -1.24 16.17 -16.39
C VAL A 289 -1.73 17.22 -17.39
N GLY A 290 -2.27 16.78 -18.54
CA GLY A 290 -2.82 17.66 -19.57
C GLY A 290 -1.76 18.48 -20.34
N ILE A 291 -0.50 18.06 -20.31
CA ILE A 291 0.62 18.73 -20.99
C ILE A 291 1.20 17.86 -22.10
N ALA A 292 1.72 18.48 -23.16
CA ALA A 292 2.18 17.80 -24.38
C ALA A 292 3.24 16.72 -24.12
N VAL A 293 4.12 16.93 -23.14
CA VAL A 293 5.14 15.95 -22.72
C VAL A 293 5.08 15.79 -21.19
N PRO A 294 4.26 14.86 -20.66
CA PRO A 294 4.15 14.65 -19.23
C PRO A 294 5.45 14.06 -18.67
N ARG A 295 6.10 14.78 -17.75
CA ARG A 295 7.25 14.28 -17.00
C ARG A 295 6.85 13.90 -15.58
N ARG A 296 7.54 12.87 -15.06
CA ARG A 296 7.50 12.47 -13.66
C ARG A 296 8.82 12.87 -13.02
N GLU A 297 8.74 13.71 -12.02
CA GLU A 297 9.88 14.21 -11.23
C GLU A 297 9.75 13.69 -9.80
N GLN A 298 10.88 13.33 -9.19
CA GLN A 298 10.94 12.90 -7.79
C GLN A 298 11.94 13.78 -7.06
N LEU A 299 11.46 14.45 -6.02
CA LEU A 299 12.27 15.28 -5.15
C LEU A 299 12.43 14.60 -3.80
N LEU A 300 13.63 14.67 -3.24
CA LEU A 300 13.87 14.27 -1.85
C LEU A 300 13.01 15.14 -0.93
N TRP A 301 12.28 14.51 -0.02
CA TRP A 301 11.52 15.19 1.03
C TRP A 301 12.28 15.11 2.35
N LEU A 302 12.40 16.24 3.03
CA LEU A 302 12.99 16.38 4.36
C LEU A 302 12.15 17.37 5.16
N ALA A 303 11.64 16.94 6.32
CA ALA A 303 10.87 17.80 7.22
C ALA A 303 11.11 17.44 8.69
N ALA A 304 10.93 18.44 9.55
CA ALA A 304 10.77 18.25 10.99
C ALA A 304 9.28 18.28 11.34
N TRP A 305 8.89 17.58 12.40
CA TRP A 305 7.51 17.60 12.88
C TRP A 305 7.46 17.58 14.41
N ALA A 306 6.41 18.17 14.97
CA ALA A 306 6.12 18.12 16.40
C ALA A 306 4.63 18.28 16.67
N GLY A 307 4.13 17.61 17.69
CA GLY A 307 2.70 17.60 17.98
C GLY A 307 2.33 16.85 19.25
N PRO A 308 1.21 17.23 19.91
CA PRO A 308 0.62 16.40 20.93
C PRO A 308 -0.14 15.22 20.30
N ARG A 309 -0.11 14.09 21.02
CA ARG A 309 -1.00 12.96 20.80
C ARG A 309 -1.88 12.77 22.03
N TRP A 310 -3.09 12.29 21.81
CA TRP A 310 -3.93 11.71 22.83
C TRP A 310 -4.06 10.21 22.59
N MET A 311 -3.94 9.41 23.64
CA MET A 311 -4.20 7.98 23.60
C MET A 311 -5.15 7.59 24.72
N TRP A 312 -6.18 6.83 24.39
CA TRP A 312 -7.15 6.29 25.34
C TRP A 312 -7.12 4.77 25.32
N SER A 313 -6.73 4.16 26.44
CA SER A 313 -6.64 2.70 26.57
C SER A 313 -8.03 2.12 26.80
N VAL A 314 -8.67 1.63 25.74
CA VAL A 314 -10.01 0.99 25.80
C VAL A 314 -9.91 -0.44 26.32
N HIS A 315 -8.77 -1.09 26.10
CA HIS A 315 -8.47 -2.43 26.61
C HIS A 315 -7.00 -2.54 27.05
N ARG A 316 -6.62 -3.63 27.74
CA ARG A 316 -5.23 -3.85 28.21
C ARG A 316 -4.17 -3.83 27.11
N ARG A 317 -4.57 -4.14 25.87
CA ARG A 317 -3.70 -4.18 24.68
C ARG A 317 -4.10 -3.18 23.60
N VAL A 318 -5.24 -2.49 23.71
CA VAL A 318 -5.79 -1.68 22.62
C VAL A 318 -5.99 -0.25 23.10
N ALA A 319 -5.49 0.70 22.32
CA ALA A 319 -5.67 2.12 22.53
C ALA A 319 -6.23 2.80 21.28
N LEU A 320 -7.17 3.73 21.47
CA LEU A 320 -7.54 4.71 20.46
C LEU A 320 -6.56 5.87 20.53
N LEU A 321 -6.23 6.46 19.38
CA LEU A 321 -5.31 7.59 19.31
C LEU A 321 -5.81 8.69 18.39
N ALA A 322 -5.46 9.91 18.73
CA ALA A 322 -5.64 11.11 17.92
C ALA A 322 -4.40 11.99 18.05
N ASP A 323 -3.86 12.51 16.95
CA ASP A 323 -2.73 13.43 16.99
C ASP A 323 -2.92 14.61 16.05
N VAL A 324 -2.23 15.70 16.38
CA VAL A 324 -2.17 16.92 15.60
C VAL A 324 -0.71 17.33 15.53
N ASP A 325 -0.14 17.34 14.33
CA ASP A 325 1.26 17.64 14.10
C ASP A 325 1.42 18.92 13.28
N VAL A 326 2.38 19.74 13.70
CA VAL A 326 2.95 20.81 12.87
C VAL A 326 4.14 20.23 12.14
N VAL A 327 4.20 20.43 10.82
CA VAL A 327 5.27 19.91 9.95
C VAL A 327 5.96 21.09 9.28
N VAL A 328 7.29 21.12 9.36
CA VAL A 328 8.13 22.17 8.81
C VAL A 328 9.10 21.56 7.79
N PRO A 329 8.88 21.79 6.48
CA PRO A 329 9.79 21.33 5.44
C PRO A 329 11.14 22.05 5.56
N MET A 330 12.23 21.28 5.48
CA MET A 330 13.59 21.84 5.60
C MET A 330 14.08 22.48 4.30
N ALA A 331 13.48 22.11 3.16
CA ALA A 331 13.77 22.70 1.86
C ALA A 331 12.53 23.36 1.26
N ARG A 332 12.75 24.38 0.42
CA ARG A 332 11.68 25.08 -0.30
C ARG A 332 11.45 24.42 -1.65
N TYR A 333 10.37 23.67 -1.78
CA TYR A 333 10.00 23.01 -3.03
C TYR A 333 9.11 23.91 -3.88
N ARG A 334 9.45 24.02 -5.16
CA ARG A 334 8.65 24.71 -6.18
C ARG A 334 8.42 23.76 -7.33
N PHE A 335 7.17 23.66 -7.76
CA PHE A 335 6.78 22.88 -8.93
C PHE A 335 6.43 23.84 -10.05
N GLU A 336 7.24 23.78 -11.10
CA GLU A 336 7.07 24.58 -12.30
C GLU A 336 6.70 23.64 -13.45
N VAL A 337 5.75 24.09 -14.28
CA VAL A 337 5.41 23.41 -15.52
C VAL A 337 5.88 24.29 -16.67
N GLY A 338 6.71 23.73 -17.54
CA GLY A 338 7.28 24.47 -18.69
C GLY A 338 6.18 25.08 -19.55
N GLY A 339 6.21 26.41 -19.71
CA GLY A 339 5.20 27.17 -20.43
C GLY A 339 4.00 27.66 -19.59
N LEU A 340 3.87 27.23 -18.33
CA LEU A 340 2.76 27.60 -17.42
C LEU A 340 3.22 28.24 -16.10
N GLY A 341 4.52 28.29 -15.82
CA GLY A 341 5.07 28.90 -14.61
C GLY A 341 4.93 28.03 -13.35
N VAL A 342 5.00 28.64 -12.16
CA VAL A 342 4.91 27.94 -10.87
C VAL A 342 3.48 27.48 -10.62
N VAL A 343 3.26 26.18 -10.65
CA VAL A 343 1.94 25.56 -10.42
C VAL A 343 1.68 25.35 -8.92
N HIS A 344 2.73 25.08 -8.14
CA HIS A 344 2.59 24.93 -6.70
C HIS A 344 3.88 25.27 -5.95
N ARG A 345 3.72 25.93 -4.80
CA ARG A 345 4.77 26.17 -3.82
C ARG A 345 4.32 25.51 -2.53
N VAL A 346 5.17 24.64 -1.98
CA VAL A 346 4.90 24.02 -0.68
C VAL A 346 4.97 25.10 0.39
N ASP A 347 3.97 25.15 1.28
CA ASP A 347 3.94 26.13 2.37
C ASP A 347 5.09 25.88 3.36
N PRO A 348 5.60 26.94 4.02
CA PRO A 348 6.70 26.81 4.97
C PRO A 348 6.32 26.02 6.23
N VAL A 349 5.02 25.90 6.50
CA VAL A 349 4.47 25.15 7.63
C VAL A 349 3.20 24.45 7.16
N GLY A 350 3.06 23.19 7.56
CA GLY A 350 1.89 22.38 7.33
C GLY A 350 1.29 21.84 8.61
N GLY A 351 0.02 21.45 8.52
CA GLY A 351 -0.69 20.74 9.59
C GLY A 351 -1.01 19.32 9.17
N ARG A 352 -0.95 18.38 10.12
CA ARG A 352 -1.49 17.03 9.97
C ARG A 352 -2.38 16.68 11.15
N VAL A 353 -3.44 15.95 10.89
CA VAL A 353 -4.32 15.40 11.92
C VAL A 353 -4.53 13.93 11.60
N HIS A 354 -4.33 13.05 12.57
CA HIS A 354 -4.62 11.62 12.39
C HIS A 354 -5.52 11.09 13.50
N LEU A 355 -6.23 10.02 13.15
CA LEU A 355 -6.97 9.15 14.04
C LEU A 355 -6.54 7.70 13.79
N GLY A 356 -6.53 6.89 14.83
CA GLY A 356 -6.08 5.50 14.66
C GLY A 356 -6.28 4.59 15.85
N LEU A 357 -5.66 3.42 15.70
CA LEU A 357 -5.66 2.34 16.68
C LEU A 357 -4.22 1.93 16.97
N GLY A 358 -3.95 1.67 18.24
CA GLY A 358 -2.68 1.14 18.73
C GLY A 358 -2.86 -0.19 19.45
N ILE A 359 -1.97 -1.13 19.14
CA ILE A 359 -1.87 -2.43 19.81
C ILE A 359 -0.57 -2.46 20.61
N ARG A 360 -0.65 -2.86 21.87
CA ARG A 360 0.50 -3.14 22.74
C ARG A 360 0.75 -4.65 22.72
N LEU A 361 2.00 -5.04 22.46
CA LEU A 361 2.43 -6.43 22.31
C LEU A 361 2.85 -7.03 23.66
#